data_AF-A0A953W4C5-F1
#
_entry.id   AF-A0A953W4C5-F1
#
_cell.length_a   1.000
_cell.length_b   1.000
_cell.length_c   1.000
_cell.angle_alpha   90.00
_cell.angle_beta   90.00
_cell.angle_gamma   90.00
#
_symmetry.space_group_name_H-M   'P 1'
#
loop_
_entity.id
_entity.type
_entity.pdbx_description
1 polymer ?
#
loop_
_entity_poly.entity_id
_entity_poly.type
_entity_poly.pdbx_seq_one_letter_code
_entity_poly.pdbx_strand_id
1 'polypeptide(L)'
;VRGSDWTAPPIGTTRGLGNVHDAAMARRCDARRRLSDALARLAGPLRRVVERLCLYEEGLEALERSEGWPARSAKLALKLGLAQLATNY
;
A
#
# COMPACT_ATOMS: atom_id res chain seq x y z
N VAL A 1 -15.53 -10.42 5.19
CA VAL A 1 -15.77 -9.03 4.73
C VAL A 1 -15.27 -8.95 3.30
N ARG A 2 -16.11 -8.67 2.31
CA ARG A 2 -15.64 -8.47 0.93
C ARG A 2 -14.96 -7.09 0.90
N GLY A 3 -13.66 -7.06 0.64
CA GLY A 3 -12.90 -5.82 0.49
C GLY A 3 -13.39 -5.02 -0.72
N SER A 4 -13.14 -3.71 -0.71
CA SER A 4 -13.44 -2.84 -1.84
C SER A 4 -12.67 -3.30 -3.08
N ASP A 5 -13.38 -3.55 -4.18
CA ASP A 5 -12.75 -3.89 -5.47
C ASP A 5 -12.13 -2.64 -6.10
N TRP A 6 -10.84 -2.44 -5.84
CA TRP A 6 -10.04 -1.35 -6.39
C TRP A 6 -9.70 -1.53 -7.89
N THR A 7 -10.07 -2.67 -8.48
CA THR A 7 -9.87 -2.95 -9.92
C THR A 7 -11.06 -2.51 -10.77
N ALA A 8 -12.21 -2.21 -10.17
CA ALA A 8 -13.40 -1.71 -10.87
C ALA A 8 -13.20 -0.27 -11.37
N PRO A 9 -13.56 0.05 -12.62
CA PRO A 9 -13.48 1.41 -13.14
C PRO A 9 -14.42 2.35 -12.35
N PRO A 10 -14.07 3.64 -12.20
CA PRO A 10 -14.92 4.59 -11.48
C PRO A 10 -16.29 4.70 -12.16
N ILE A 11 -17.37 4.56 -11.37
CA ILE A 11 -18.75 4.67 -11.86
C ILE A 11 -19.00 6.14 -12.25
N GLY A 12 -19.09 6.41 -13.55
CA GLY A 12 -19.38 7.73 -14.12
C GLY A 12 -20.45 7.67 -15.21
N THR A 13 -21.37 8.63 -15.18
CA THR A 13 -22.59 8.71 -16.00
C THR A 13 -22.28 8.96 -17.50
N THR A 14 -22.28 7.90 -18.30
CA THR A 14 -22.68 7.73 -19.72
C THR A 14 -22.42 8.79 -20.82
N ARG A 15 -21.67 9.88 -20.62
CA ARG A 15 -21.21 10.75 -21.75
C ARG A 15 -19.69 10.94 -21.72
N GLY A 16 -18.97 10.12 -22.50
CA GLY A 16 -17.50 10.25 -22.70
C GLY A 16 -16.65 9.03 -22.31
N LEU A 17 -17.17 7.80 -22.49
CA LEU A 17 -16.59 6.56 -21.98
C LEU A 17 -15.10 6.33 -22.31
N GLY A 18 -14.63 6.73 -23.50
CA GLY A 18 -13.21 6.60 -23.90
C GLY A 18 -12.26 7.45 -23.04
N ASN A 19 -12.56 8.74 -22.92
CA ASN A 19 -11.76 9.67 -22.11
C ASN A 19 -11.80 9.32 -20.61
N VAL A 20 -12.91 8.74 -20.13
CA VAL A 20 -13.05 8.33 -18.71
C VAL A 20 -12.23 7.07 -18.42
N HIS A 21 -12.23 6.08 -19.31
CA HIS A 21 -11.40 4.89 -19.14
C HIS A 21 -9.91 5.22 -19.18
N ASP A 22 -9.48 6.02 -20.15
CA ASP A 22 -8.07 6.43 -20.28
C ASP A 22 -7.63 7.29 -19.09
N ALA A 23 -8.45 8.24 -18.64
CA ALA A 23 -8.17 9.02 -17.45
C ALA A 23 -8.13 8.17 -16.18
N ALA A 24 -9.00 7.16 -16.05
CA ALA A 24 -8.98 6.22 -14.93
C ALA A 24 -7.70 5.37 -14.94
N MET A 25 -7.30 4.86 -16.10
CA MET A 25 -6.05 4.12 -16.27
C MET A 25 -4.82 4.98 -15.98
N ALA A 26 -4.79 6.22 -16.46
CA ALA A 26 -3.71 7.17 -16.16
C ALA A 26 -3.61 7.44 -14.65
N ARG A 27 -4.74 7.65 -13.96
CA ARG A 27 -4.78 7.83 -12.49
C ARG A 27 -4.28 6.59 -11.74
N ARG A 28 -4.64 5.39 -12.19
CA ARG A 28 -4.15 4.12 -11.60
C ARG A 28 -2.63 3.98 -11.77
N CYS A 29 -2.11 4.24 -12.97
CA CYS A 29 -0.68 4.21 -13.23
C CYS A 29 0.08 5.21 -12.36
N ASP A 30 -0.44 6.43 -12.23
CA ASP A 30 0.15 7.47 -11.38
C ASP A 30 0.13 7.09 -9.90
N ALA A 31 -0.98 6.55 -9.39
CA ALA A 31 -1.06 6.04 -8.02
C ALA A 31 -0.05 4.91 -7.75
N ARG A 32 0.09 3.95 -8.68
CA ARG A 32 1.08 2.87 -8.58
C ARG A 32 2.50 3.40 -8.56
N ARG A 33 2.81 4.40 -9.39
CA ARG A 33 4.13 5.05 -9.41
C ARG A 33 4.43 5.73 -8.09
N ARG A 34 3.51 6.55 -7.57
CA ARG A 34 3.68 7.23 -6.26
C ARG A 34 3.91 6.23 -5.13
N LEU A 35 3.18 5.12 -5.12
CA LEU A 35 3.37 4.05 -4.15
C LEU A 35 4.76 3.39 -4.29
N SER A 36 5.16 3.04 -5.52
CA SER A 36 6.47 2.45 -5.79
C SER A 36 7.61 3.38 -5.36
N ASP A 37 7.52 4.67 -5.69
CA ASP A 37 8.52 5.67 -5.33
C ASP A 37 8.61 5.88 -3.82
N ALA A 38 7.48 5.85 -3.12
CA ALA A 38 7.43 5.94 -1.66
C ALA A 38 8.08 4.71 -1.01
N LEU A 39 7.75 3.50 -1.47
CA LEU A 39 8.31 2.26 -0.94
C LEU A 39 9.80 2.10 -1.23
N ALA A 40 10.28 2.61 -2.37
CA ALA A 40 11.71 2.59 -2.73
C ALA A 40 12.60 3.40 -1.77
N ARG A 41 12.03 4.34 -1.00
CA ARG A 41 12.76 5.15 0.00
C ARG A 41 12.94 4.42 1.33
N LEU A 42 12.18 3.35 1.58
CA LEU A 42 12.27 2.60 2.83
C LEU A 42 13.47 1.67 2.82
N ALA A 43 14.11 1.51 3.99
CA ALA A 43 15.05 0.42 4.19
C ALA A 43 14.35 -0.94 3.98
N GLY A 44 15.06 -1.92 3.42
CA GLY A 44 14.50 -3.24 3.06
C GLY A 44 13.62 -3.88 4.16
N PRO A 45 14.07 -3.95 5.43
CA PRO A 45 13.26 -4.47 6.52
C PRO A 45 11.97 -3.66 6.79
N LEU A 46 12.05 -2.33 6.72
CA LEU A 46 10.87 -1.46 6.94
C LEU A 46 9.88 -1.55 5.78
N ARG A 47 10.38 -1.62 4.54
CA ARG A 47 9.54 -1.85 3.36
C ARG A 47 8.73 -3.13 3.50
N ARG A 48 9.39 -4.23 3.89
CA ARG A 48 8.76 -5.53 4.10
C ARG A 48 7.62 -5.46 5.12
N VAL A 49 7.83 -4.80 6.26
CA VAL A 49 6.80 -4.63 7.30
C VAL A 49 5.60 -3.86 6.78
N VAL A 50 5.84 -2.73 6.10
CA VAL A 50 4.78 -1.88 5.57
C VAL A 50 3.97 -2.64 4.51
N GLU A 51 4.63 -3.33 3.58
CA GLU A 51 3.93 -4.11 2.54
C GLU A 51 3.09 -5.24 3.15
N ARG A 52 3.65 -6.01 4.08
CA ARG A 52 2.95 -7.15 4.70
C ARG A 52 1.74 -6.73 5.53
N LEU A 53 1.88 -5.70 6.36
CA LEU A 53 0.78 -5.27 7.24
C LEU A 53 -0.24 -4.39 6.52
N CYS A 54 0.18 -3.50 5.61
CA CYS A 54 -0.71 -2.51 5.00
C CYS A 54 -1.25 -2.92 3.63
N LEU A 55 -0.50 -3.68 2.82
CA LEU A 55 -0.95 -4.07 1.47
C LEU A 55 -1.49 -5.50 1.45
N TYR A 56 -0.91 -6.39 2.25
CA TYR A 56 -1.35 -7.78 2.36
C TYR A 56 -2.23 -8.05 3.59
N GLU A 57 -2.46 -7.02 4.42
CA GLU A 57 -3.31 -7.08 5.62
C GLU A 57 -2.94 -8.24 6.57
N GLU A 58 -1.66 -8.59 6.63
CA GLU A 58 -1.18 -9.62 7.53
C GLU A 58 -1.27 -9.16 9.01
N GLY A 59 -1.58 -10.08 9.92
CA GLY A 59 -1.57 -9.80 11.36
C GLY A 59 -0.16 -9.56 11.91
N LEU A 60 -0.05 -8.69 12.91
CA LEU A 60 1.24 -8.35 13.55
C LEU A 60 1.96 -9.59 14.11
N GLU A 61 1.23 -10.45 14.80
CA GLU A 61 1.76 -11.67 15.42
C GLU A 61 2.18 -12.71 14.37
N ALA A 62 1.52 -12.72 13.21
CA ALA A 62 1.89 -13.60 12.08
C ALA A 62 3.20 -13.14 11.45
N LEU A 63 3.35 -11.84 11.23
CA LEU A 63 4.60 -11.24 10.77
C LEU A 63 5.74 -11.55 11.74
N GLU A 64 5.55 -11.29 13.05
CA GLU A 64 6.56 -11.55 14.08
C GLU A 64 7.02 -13.01 14.06
N ARG A 65 6.08 -13.96 14.00
CA ARG A 65 6.40 -15.39 13.95
C ARG A 65 7.16 -15.77 12.67
N SER A 66 6.77 -15.22 11.52
CA SER A 66 7.40 -15.55 10.23
C SER A 66 8.83 -14.99 10.08
N GLU A 67 9.12 -13.85 10.71
CA GLU A 67 10.44 -13.20 10.67
C GLU A 67 11.32 -13.60 11.87
N GLY A 68 10.79 -14.38 12.82
CA GLY A 68 11.50 -14.76 14.05
C GLY A 68 11.72 -13.59 15.00
N TRP A 69 10.86 -12.58 14.98
CA TRP A 69 11.00 -11.38 15.79
C TRP A 69 10.46 -11.55 17.21
N PRO A 70 10.99 -10.78 18.20
CA PRO A 70 10.42 -10.75 19.54
C PRO A 70 8.95 -10.28 19.51
N ALA A 71 8.16 -10.79 20.45
CA ALA A 71 6.76 -10.40 20.58
C ALA A 71 6.60 -8.88 20.79
N ARG A 72 5.60 -8.29 20.14
CA ARG A 72 5.24 -6.86 20.19
C ARG A 72 6.26 -5.90 19.54
N SER A 73 7.18 -6.41 18.73
CA SER A 73 8.17 -5.62 18.00
C SER A 73 7.65 -5.09 16.67
N ALA A 74 6.73 -5.81 16.00
CA ALA A 74 6.26 -5.44 14.67
C ALA A 74 5.55 -4.07 14.65
N LYS A 75 4.84 -3.73 15.73
CA LYS A 75 4.21 -2.41 15.87
C LYS A 75 5.23 -1.27 15.86
N LEU A 76 6.40 -1.46 16.48
CA LEU A 76 7.47 -0.44 16.49
C LEU A 76 8.10 -0.32 15.10
N ALA A 77 8.40 -1.44 14.45
CA ALA A 77 8.92 -1.44 13.09
C ALA A 77 7.95 -0.76 12.11
N LEU A 78 6.64 -1.04 12.22
CA LEU A 78 5.62 -0.38 11.41
C LEU A 78 5.59 1.13 11.64
N LYS A 79 5.64 1.57 12.90
CA LYS A 79 5.69 3.01 13.23
C LYS A 79 6.90 3.70 12.60
N LEU A 80 8.08 3.07 12.64
CA LEU A 80 9.28 3.61 12.01
C LEU A 80 9.14 3.71 10.49
N GLY A 81 8.62 2.65 9.84
CA GLY A 81 8.36 2.64 8.41
C GLY A 81 7.37 3.74 7.99
N LEU A 82 6.24 3.86 8.71
CA LEU A 82 5.23 4.89 8.42
C LEU A 82 5.74 6.31 8.68
N ALA A 83 6.55 6.52 9.72
CA ALA A 83 7.15 7.83 9.99
C ALA A 83 8.10 8.26 8.85
N GLN A 84 8.88 7.32 8.31
CA GLN A 84 9.77 7.58 7.17
C GLN A 84 8.97 7.96 5.90
N LEU A 85 7.84 7.29 5.66
CA LEU A 85 6.95 7.64 4.55
C LEU A 85 6.32 9.03 4.75
N ALA A 86 5.85 9.35 5.95
CA ALA A 86 5.18 10.61 6.26
C ALA A 86 6.07 11.85 6.09
N THR A 87 7.40 11.68 6.12
CA THR A 87 8.34 12.80 5.90
C THR A 87 8.33 13.27 4.43
N ASN A 88 7.85 12.45 3.51
CA ASN A 88 7.98 12.65 2.07
C ASN A 88 6.63 12.66 1.33
N TYR A 89 5.53 12.88 2.05
CA TYR A 89 4.17 12.87 1.51
C TYR A 89 3.47 14.23 1.68
#